data_AF-A5GCJ0-F1
#
_entry.id   AF-A5GCJ0-F1
#
_cell.length_a   1.000
_cell.length_b   1.000
_cell.length_c   1.000
_cell.angle_alpha   90.00
_cell.angle_beta   90.00
_cell.angle_gamma   90.00
#
_symmetry.space_group_name_H-M   'P 1'
#
loop_
_entity.id
_entity.type
_entity.pdbx_description
1 polymer ?
#
loop_
_entity_poly.entity_id
_entity_poly.type
_entity_poly.pdbx_seq_one_letter_code
_entity_poly.pdbx_strand_id
1 'polypeptide(L)'
;MKKQELLNKTVETLSPFETGNIVNFMRNVTMKSAMESPWIIGIFLVIAFYAIVKRSKFVLGFLFSAIAIMLLIRFTLPAEGESEITLGSTLPFAFGGLAIGGALIYFIFIKSE
;
A
#
# COMPACT_ATOMS: atom_id res chain seq x y z
N MET A 1 21.85 2.64 -40.98
CA MET A 1 22.99 2.26 -40.12
C MET A 1 22.73 2.69 -38.67
N LYS A 2 23.14 3.88 -38.18
CA LYS A 2 22.96 4.27 -36.74
C LYS A 2 21.51 4.32 -36.22
N LYS A 3 20.54 4.69 -37.05
CA LYS A 3 19.13 4.81 -36.63
C LYS A 3 18.43 3.46 -36.44
N GLN A 4 18.80 2.42 -37.22
CA GLN A 4 18.24 1.07 -37.05
C GLN A 4 18.75 0.41 -35.77
N GLU A 5 19.99 0.66 -35.39
CA GLU A 5 20.59 0.12 -34.17
C GLU A 5 19.95 0.71 -32.90
N LEU A 6 19.59 2.00 -32.92
CA LEU A 6 18.85 2.66 -31.84
C LEU A 6 17.40 2.15 -31.74
N LEU A 7 16.75 1.87 -32.87
CA LEU A 7 15.41 1.27 -32.87
C LEU A 7 15.44 -0.14 -32.29
N ASN A 8 16.43 -0.96 -32.67
CA ASN A 8 16.57 -2.32 -32.15
C ASN A 8 16.86 -2.31 -30.64
N LYS A 9 17.75 -1.44 -30.14
CA LYS A 9 17.98 -1.28 -28.69
C LYS A 9 16.75 -0.78 -27.94
N THR A 10 15.96 0.09 -28.56
CA THR A 10 14.72 0.62 -27.96
C THR A 10 13.66 -0.48 -27.88
N VAL A 11 13.53 -1.30 -28.92
CA VAL A 11 12.65 -2.48 -28.95
C VAL A 11 13.11 -3.53 -27.94
N GLU A 12 14.41 -3.77 -27.80
CA GLU A 12 14.99 -4.72 -26.84
C GLU A 12 14.83 -4.24 -25.38
N THR A 13 14.88 -2.92 -25.15
CA THR A 13 14.64 -2.30 -23.83
C THR A 13 13.14 -2.19 -23.49
N LEU A 14 12.27 -2.09 -24.50
CA LEU A 14 10.81 -2.02 -24.34
C LEU A 14 10.13 -3.40 -24.40
N SER A 15 10.80 -4.42 -24.91
CA SER A 15 10.35 -5.83 -24.87
C SER A 15 10.01 -6.30 -23.46
N PRO A 16 10.77 -6.00 -22.39
CA PRO A 16 10.37 -6.36 -21.03
C PRO A 16 9.21 -5.52 -20.45
N PHE A 17 8.73 -4.49 -21.17
CA PHE A 17 7.47 -3.78 -20.87
C PHE A 17 6.28 -4.37 -21.64
N GLU A 18 6.48 -5.44 -22.39
CA GLU A 18 5.40 -6.28 -22.88
C GLU A 18 4.51 -6.63 -21.70
N THR A 19 3.25 -6.26 -21.84
CA THR A 19 2.16 -6.26 -20.87
C THR A 19 2.18 -7.41 -19.86
N GLY A 20 2.70 -8.59 -20.21
CA GLY A 20 2.89 -9.72 -19.30
C GLY A 20 3.80 -9.43 -18.09
N ASN A 21 4.87 -8.64 -18.25
CA ASN A 21 5.75 -8.30 -17.13
C ASN A 21 5.19 -7.17 -16.26
N ILE A 22 4.40 -6.25 -16.83
CA ILE A 22 3.64 -5.25 -16.07
C ILE A 22 2.50 -5.91 -15.30
N VAL A 23 1.84 -6.91 -15.90
CA VAL A 23 0.81 -7.72 -15.23
C VAL A 23 1.43 -8.59 -14.15
N ASN A 24 2.58 -9.23 -14.39
CA ASN A 24 3.31 -9.99 -13.36
C ASN A 24 3.90 -9.07 -12.28
N PHE A 25 4.34 -7.86 -12.61
CA PHE A 25 4.76 -6.86 -11.64
C PHE A 25 3.57 -6.37 -10.82
N MET A 26 2.41 -6.07 -11.41
CA MET A 26 1.20 -5.77 -10.64
C MET A 26 0.72 -6.95 -9.79
N ARG A 27 0.93 -8.19 -10.26
CA ARG A 27 0.55 -9.41 -9.54
C ARG A 27 1.52 -9.75 -8.40
N ASN A 28 2.82 -9.51 -8.56
CA ASN A 28 3.90 -9.79 -7.59
C ASN A 28 4.27 -8.59 -6.69
N VAL A 29 3.95 -7.36 -7.10
CA VAL A 29 3.70 -6.20 -6.21
C VAL A 29 2.31 -6.41 -5.60
N THR A 30 2.12 -7.58 -5.03
CA THR A 30 0.93 -7.99 -4.33
C THR A 30 0.84 -7.15 -3.07
N MET A 31 -0.38 -6.87 -2.61
CA MET A 31 -0.62 -6.27 -1.28
C MET A 31 0.19 -6.95 -0.17
N LYS A 32 0.48 -8.25 -0.30
CA LYS A 32 1.38 -9.01 0.57
C LYS A 32 2.76 -8.35 0.73
N SER A 33 3.45 -8.05 -0.37
CA SER A 33 4.76 -7.39 -0.35
C SER A 33 4.70 -5.99 0.27
N ALA A 34 3.58 -5.28 0.11
CA ALA A 34 3.36 -3.98 0.75
C ALA A 34 3.11 -4.09 2.27
N MET A 35 2.38 -5.12 2.71
CA MET A 35 2.08 -5.36 4.14
C MET A 35 3.25 -5.99 4.89
N GLU A 36 4.11 -6.74 4.21
CA GLU A 36 5.24 -7.43 4.85
C GLU A 36 6.51 -6.58 4.82
N SER A 37 6.55 -5.48 4.05
CA SER A 37 7.70 -4.60 3.96
C SER A 37 7.83 -3.68 5.19
N PRO A 38 8.88 -3.82 6.01
CA PRO A 38 9.10 -2.99 7.19
C PRO A 38 9.27 -1.51 6.85
N TRP A 39 9.81 -1.20 5.68
CA TRP A 39 9.99 0.16 5.19
C TRP A 39 8.65 0.85 4.91
N ILE A 40 7.70 0.13 4.31
CA ILE A 40 6.37 0.66 4.01
C ILE A 40 5.62 0.92 5.32
N ILE A 41 5.66 -0.03 6.26
CA ILE A 41 5.10 0.15 7.60
C ILE A 41 5.72 1.37 8.29
N GLY A 42 7.05 1.51 8.24
CA GLY A 42 7.77 2.63 8.84
C GLY A 42 7.36 3.98 8.25
N ILE A 43 7.33 4.11 6.93
CA ILE A 43 6.89 5.34 6.24
C ILE A 43 5.44 5.64 6.61
N PHE A 44 4.57 4.63 6.57
CA PHE A 44 3.16 4.78 6.91
C PHE A 44 2.98 5.29 8.35
N LEU A 45 3.76 4.75 9.30
CA LEU A 45 3.73 5.15 10.71
C LEU A 45 4.20 6.59 10.90
N VAL A 46 5.28 7.00 10.22
CA VAL A 46 5.77 8.39 10.25
C VAL A 46 4.71 9.36 9.71
N ILE A 47 4.06 9.03 8.58
CA ILE A 47 3.00 9.86 8.01
C ILE A 47 1.80 9.90 8.95
N ALA A 48 1.37 8.76 9.50
CA ALA A 48 0.27 8.69 10.45
C ALA A 48 0.54 9.53 11.71
N PHE A 49 1.75 9.42 12.28
CA PHE A 49 2.16 10.21 13.44
C PHE A 49 2.18 11.70 13.13
N TYR A 50 2.78 12.10 11.99
CA TYR A 50 2.76 13.48 11.54
C TYR A 50 1.33 14.01 11.36
N ALA A 51 0.45 13.21 10.77
CA ALA A 51 -0.96 13.56 10.57
C ALA A 51 -1.69 13.74 11.91
N ILE A 52 -1.42 12.89 12.90
CA ILE A 52 -1.94 13.00 14.27
C ILE A 52 -1.45 14.29 14.94
N VAL A 53 -0.15 14.57 14.89
CA VAL A 53 0.45 15.78 15.48
C VAL A 53 -0.12 17.05 14.83
N LYS A 54 -0.24 17.06 13.50
CA LYS A 54 -0.82 18.17 12.73
C LYS A 54 -2.36 18.20 12.79
N ARG A 55 -2.99 17.21 13.43
CA ARG A 55 -4.45 17.03 13.51
C ARG A 55 -5.15 17.09 12.14
N SER A 56 -4.50 16.56 11.10
CA SER A 56 -5.02 16.64 9.73
C SER A 56 -6.10 15.57 9.49
N LYS A 57 -7.36 15.93 9.72
CA LYS A 57 -8.54 15.06 9.53
C LYS A 57 -8.56 14.40 8.15
N PHE A 58 -8.17 15.13 7.10
CA PHE A 58 -8.13 14.62 5.73
C PHE A 58 -7.07 13.53 5.53
N VAL A 59 -5.83 13.77 5.99
CA VAL A 59 -4.74 12.80 5.84
C VAL A 59 -5.00 11.56 6.69
N LEU A 60 -5.46 11.71 7.93
CA LEU A 60 -5.86 10.56 8.75
C LEU A 60 -7.00 9.77 8.09
N GLY A 61 -8.02 10.45 7.54
CA GLY A 61 -9.15 9.80 6.86
C GLY A 61 -8.71 9.02 5.63
N PHE A 62 -7.79 9.59 4.84
CA PHE A 62 -7.20 8.91 3.69
C PHE A 62 -6.42 7.67 4.10
N LEU A 63 -5.55 7.78 5.12
CA LEU A 63 -4.79 6.65 5.65
C LEU A 63 -5.70 5.55 6.21
N PHE A 64 -6.75 5.93 6.94
CA PHE A 64 -7.73 4.98 7.47
C PHE A 64 -8.47 4.25 6.35
N SER A 65 -8.92 4.97 5.33
CA SER A 65 -9.60 4.39 4.16
C SER A 65 -8.67 3.44 3.40
N ALA A 66 -7.40 3.82 3.20
CA ALA A 66 -6.42 2.97 2.55
C ALA A 66 -6.20 1.64 3.30
N ILE A 67 -6.08 1.70 4.63
CA ILE A 67 -6.00 0.49 5.47
C ILE A 67 -7.28 -0.34 5.37
N ALA A 68 -8.45 0.30 5.45
CA ALA A 68 -9.73 -0.39 5.41
C ALA A 68 -9.93 -1.14 4.09
N ILE A 69 -9.64 -0.48 2.96
CA ILE A 69 -9.69 -1.08 1.62
C ILE A 69 -8.68 -2.22 1.49
N MET A 70 -7.47 -2.04 2.02
CA MET A 70 -6.45 -3.08 2.01
C MET A 70 -6.89 -4.33 2.79
N LEU A 71 -7.47 -4.14 3.98
CA LEU A 71 -8.03 -5.23 4.78
C LEU A 71 -9.21 -5.89 4.08
N LEU A 72 -10.12 -5.11 3.49
CA LEU A 72 -11.25 -5.65 2.73
C LEU A 72 -10.77 -6.49 1.56
N ILE A 73 -9.85 -6.00 0.74
CA ILE A 73 -9.28 -6.76 -0.38
C ILE A 73 -8.61 -8.04 0.13
N ARG A 74 -7.89 -7.99 1.25
CA ARG A 74 -7.31 -9.19 1.86
C ARG A 74 -8.38 -10.21 2.27
N PHE A 75 -9.48 -9.77 2.87
CA PHE A 75 -10.54 -10.67 3.33
C PHE A 75 -11.45 -11.16 2.20
N THR A 76 -11.57 -10.42 1.10
CA THR A 76 -12.45 -10.78 -0.03
C THR A 76 -11.73 -11.50 -1.16
N LEU A 77 -10.43 -11.28 -1.33
CA LEU A 77 -9.57 -11.88 -2.35
C LEU A 77 -8.36 -12.55 -1.68
N PRO A 78 -8.55 -13.71 -1.02
CA PRO A 78 -7.41 -14.48 -0.53
C PRO A 78 -6.59 -14.95 -1.74
N ALA A 79 -5.33 -14.53 -1.82
CA ALA A 79 -4.44 -14.88 -2.93
C ALA A 79 -4.30 -16.42 -3.00
N GLU A 80 -4.74 -17.01 -4.11
CA GLU A 80 -4.65 -18.45 -4.34
C GLU A 80 -3.17 -18.89 -4.46
N GLY A 81 -2.74 -19.82 -3.61
CA GLY A 81 -1.54 -20.63 -3.84
C GLY A 81 -0.23 -20.21 -3.16
N GLU A 82 -0.14 -19.05 -2.53
CA GLU A 82 1.08 -18.65 -1.80
C GLU A 82 0.83 -18.54 -0.30
N SER A 83 1.44 -19.47 0.44
CA SER A 83 1.78 -19.43 1.88
C SER A 83 1.09 -18.29 2.66
N GLU A 84 0.11 -18.68 3.46
CA GLU A 84 -0.55 -17.91 4.52
C GLU A 84 0.15 -16.60 4.84
N ILE A 85 -0.46 -15.48 4.41
CA ILE A 85 -0.11 -14.16 4.95
C ILE A 85 -0.23 -14.27 6.47
N THR A 86 0.93 -14.39 7.13
CA THR A 86 1.05 -14.70 8.55
C THR A 86 0.28 -13.66 9.35
N LEU A 87 -0.44 -14.06 10.41
CA LEU A 87 -1.19 -13.13 11.27
C LEU A 87 -0.37 -11.89 11.67
N GLY A 88 0.95 -12.07 11.82
CA GLY A 88 1.93 -11.03 12.11
C GLY A 88 2.03 -9.91 11.07
N SER A 89 1.75 -10.12 9.78
CA SER A 89 1.80 -9.03 8.77
C SER A 89 0.51 -8.23 8.68
N THR A 90 -0.59 -8.74 9.22
CA THR A 90 -1.87 -8.02 9.28
C THR A 90 -2.04 -7.24 10.56
N LEU A 91 -1.49 -7.77 11.65
CA LEU A 91 -1.59 -7.17 12.98
C LEU A 91 -1.23 -5.66 13.00
N PRO A 92 -0.12 -5.20 12.38
CA PRO A 92 0.26 -3.80 12.43
C PRO A 92 -0.74 -2.89 11.71
N PHE A 93 -1.34 -3.37 10.61
CA PHE A 93 -2.34 -2.62 9.85
C PHE A 93 -3.70 -2.63 10.54
N ALA A 94 -4.10 -3.74 11.15
CA ALA A 94 -5.33 -3.82 11.93
C ALA A 94 -5.26 -2.89 13.17
N PHE A 95 -4.19 -3.00 13.97
CA PHE A 95 -4.00 -2.12 15.13
C PHE A 95 -3.74 -0.67 14.73
N GLY A 96 -2.94 -0.43 13.68
CA GLY A 96 -2.70 0.90 13.15
C GLY A 96 -3.99 1.55 12.62
N GLY A 97 -4.83 0.78 11.93
CA GLY A 97 -6.15 1.22 11.46
C GLY A 97 -7.07 1.59 12.60
N LEU A 98 -7.13 0.76 13.66
CA LEU A 98 -7.90 1.07 14.87
C LEU A 98 -7.36 2.32 15.58
N ALA A 99 -6.04 2.49 15.69
CA ALA A 99 -5.43 3.67 16.30
C ALA A 99 -5.75 4.96 15.51
N ILE A 100 -5.64 4.92 14.19
CA ILE A 100 -6.00 6.04 13.31
C ILE A 100 -7.51 6.31 13.38
N GLY A 101 -8.34 5.28 13.37
CA GLY A 101 -9.79 5.39 13.54
C GLY A 101 -10.18 6.04 14.86
N GLY A 102 -9.56 5.63 15.97
CA GLY A 102 -9.74 6.25 17.28
C GLY A 102 -9.31 7.71 17.31
N ALA A 103 -8.15 8.04 16.72
CA ALA A 103 -7.69 9.41 16.59
C ALA A 103 -8.64 10.27 15.73
N LEU A 104 -9.20 9.71 14.65
CA LEU A 104 -10.23 10.37 13.84
C LEU A 104 -11.50 10.64 14.62
N ILE A 105 -12.03 9.65 15.33
CA ILE A 105 -13.22 9.83 16.17
C ILE A 105 -12.96 10.92 17.20
N TYR A 106 -11.78 10.92 17.83
CA TYR A 106 -11.39 11.96 18.77
C TYR A 106 -11.35 13.34 18.11
N PHE A 107 -10.71 13.51 16.95
CA PHE A 107 -10.63 14.82 16.29
C PHE A 107 -11.93 15.28 15.62
N ILE A 108 -12.82 14.37 15.25
CA ILE A 108 -14.09 14.70 14.59
C ILE A 108 -15.20 14.98 15.60
N PHE A 109 -15.27 14.21 16.70
CA PHE A 109 -16.42 14.25 17.61
C PHE A 109 -16.11 14.78 19.02
N ILE A 110 -14.89 14.57 19.55
CA ILE A 110 -14.56 14.92 20.94
C ILE A 110 -13.84 16.27 20.98
N LYS A 111 -12.81 16.38 20.15
CA LYS A 111 -12.03 17.60 19.93
C LYS A 111 -12.41 18.20 18.58
N SER A 112 -13.71 18.29 18.33
CA SER A 112 -14.23 19.22 17.33
C SER A 112 -14.13 20.61 17.94
N GLU A 113 -13.05 21.32 17.62
CA GLU A 113 -13.16 22.79 17.59
C GLU A 113 -14.19 23.18 16.53
#